data_AF-A0A7X7PRJ2-F1
#
_entry.id   AF-A0A7X7PRJ2-F1
#
_cell.length_a   1.000
_cell.length_b   1.000
_cell.length_c   1.000
_cell.angle_alpha   90.00
_cell.angle_beta   90.00
_cell.angle_gamma   90.00
#
_symmetry.space_group_name_H-M   'P 1'
#
loop_
_entity.id
_entity.type
_entity.pdbx_description
1 polymer ?
#
loop_
_entity_poly.entity_id
_entity_poly.type
_entity_poly.pdbx_seq_one_letter_code
_entity_poly.pdbx_strand_id
1 'polypeptide(L)'
;QDPQTFYNKEDVWQIPEEIYYNEEVRVEPYYIIMGLPGEREEEFILLQPFTPLERKNMIAWMGARMDGDHYGQIVIFDFPKDTLIFGPSQVEARITNDTEISAQITLWSQAGSRVIRGNLLVIPVEDSVMYVEPLFLQAEQSPIPELRRVIVNYGDEVVMERTLAESLERIFGSGTPPTTVPPSTTTTEPTGTTTTTEPPLTTTTTAGLPADAAGLIARAEELYQQILTHQGETQQLIDELGRVLDELARIRR
;
A
#
# COMPACT_ATOMS: atom_id res chain seq x y z
N GLN A 1 -33.41 -14.65 9.97
CA GLN A 1 -32.14 -15.34 10.23
C GLN A 1 -32.44 -16.83 10.30
N ASP A 2 -31.75 -17.64 9.48
CA ASP A 2 -31.93 -19.09 9.40
C ASP A 2 -31.15 -19.78 10.55
N PRO A 3 -31.80 -20.58 11.42
CA PRO A 3 -31.15 -21.28 12.52
C PRO A 3 -30.01 -22.23 12.11
N GLN A 4 -29.97 -22.68 10.84
CA GLN A 4 -28.87 -23.51 10.34
C GLN A 4 -27.59 -22.72 10.06
N THR A 5 -27.68 -21.43 9.72
CA THR A 5 -26.50 -20.57 9.48
C THR A 5 -25.73 -20.27 10.76
N PHE A 6 -26.44 -20.08 11.88
CA PHE A 6 -25.84 -19.86 13.21
C PHE A 6 -25.03 -21.06 13.74
N TYR A 7 -25.28 -22.27 13.23
CA TYR A 7 -24.61 -23.50 13.68
C TYR A 7 -23.29 -23.77 12.96
N ASN A 8 -23.03 -23.06 11.85
CA ASN A 8 -21.71 -23.04 11.24
C ASN A 8 -20.90 -21.96 11.95
N LYS A 9 -19.77 -22.33 12.56
CA LYS A 9 -18.79 -21.41 13.16
C LYS A 9 -18.16 -20.42 12.15
N GLU A 10 -18.72 -20.32 10.94
CA GLU A 10 -18.42 -19.32 9.92
C GLU A 10 -18.90 -17.92 10.33
N ASP A 11 -19.88 -17.80 11.24
CA ASP A 11 -20.39 -16.51 11.74
C ASP A 11 -19.53 -15.91 12.88
N VAL A 12 -18.58 -16.65 13.44
CA VAL A 12 -17.70 -16.15 14.51
C VAL A 12 -16.48 -15.48 13.91
N TRP A 13 -16.43 -14.16 14.01
CA TRP A 13 -15.30 -13.37 13.55
C TRP A 13 -14.16 -13.39 14.57
N GLN A 14 -12.94 -13.44 14.07
CA GLN A 14 -11.72 -13.31 14.84
C GLN A 14 -10.80 -12.27 14.19
N ILE A 15 -10.02 -11.61 15.04
CA ILE A 15 -8.94 -10.73 14.58
C ILE A 15 -7.84 -11.62 13.99
N PRO A 16 -7.41 -11.38 12.73
CA PRO A 16 -6.34 -12.15 12.11
C PRO A 16 -5.00 -11.91 12.79
N GLU A 17 -4.06 -12.81 12.52
CA GLU A 17 -2.66 -12.70 12.94
C GLU A 17 -1.79 -12.16 11.79
N GLU A 18 -0.75 -11.40 12.13
CA GLU A 18 0.30 -10.86 11.25
C GLU A 18 1.70 -11.13 11.82
N ILE A 19 2.76 -10.91 11.03
CA ILE A 19 4.13 -11.01 11.52
C ILE A 19 4.68 -9.59 11.74
N TYR A 20 4.72 -9.16 12.99
CA TYR A 20 5.33 -7.89 13.37
C TYR A 20 6.74 -8.12 13.89
N TYR A 21 7.74 -7.48 13.27
CA TYR A 21 9.17 -7.74 13.47
C TYR A 21 9.55 -9.21 13.15
N ASN A 22 9.29 -10.11 14.10
CA ASN A 22 9.57 -11.55 14.03
C ASN A 22 8.56 -12.37 14.85
N GLU A 23 7.49 -11.76 15.34
CA GLU A 23 6.50 -12.39 16.22
C GLU A 23 5.13 -12.42 15.53
N GLU A 24 4.43 -13.53 15.71
CA GLU A 24 3.03 -13.65 15.29
C GLU A 24 2.16 -12.95 16.33
N VAL A 25 1.52 -11.86 15.93
CA VAL A 25 0.68 -11.02 16.78
C VAL A 25 -0.69 -10.83 16.13
N ARG A 26 -1.68 -10.44 16.92
CA ARG A 26 -2.98 -10.05 16.38
C ARG A 26 -2.86 -8.69 15.70
N VAL A 27 -3.50 -8.54 14.54
CA VAL A 27 -3.57 -7.26 13.84
C VAL A 27 -4.28 -6.24 14.71
N GLU A 28 -3.55 -5.18 15.07
CA GLU A 28 -4.11 -4.03 15.77
C GLU A 28 -4.86 -3.11 14.78
N PRO A 29 -5.93 -2.42 15.21
CA PRO A 29 -6.58 -1.43 14.37
C PRO A 29 -5.61 -0.30 13.99
N TYR A 30 -5.64 0.12 12.73
CA TYR A 30 -4.79 1.21 12.23
C TYR A 30 -5.60 2.26 11.48
N TYR A 31 -5.06 3.47 11.48
CA TYR A 31 -5.67 4.60 10.80
C TYR A 31 -5.33 4.56 9.32
N ILE A 32 -6.34 4.74 8.48
CA ILE A 32 -6.21 4.85 7.04
C ILE A 32 -7.19 5.90 6.53
N ILE A 33 -6.89 6.49 5.38
CA ILE A 33 -7.88 7.24 4.63
C ILE A 33 -8.09 6.56 3.30
N MET A 34 -9.35 6.37 2.95
CA MET A 34 -9.79 5.72 1.73
C MET A 34 -11.20 6.19 1.38
N GLY A 35 -11.60 6.02 0.12
CA GLY A 35 -13.00 6.12 -0.26
C GLY A 35 -13.78 4.93 0.30
N LEU A 36 -14.79 5.20 1.12
CA LEU A 36 -15.69 4.12 1.57
C LEU A 36 -16.57 3.64 0.42
N PRO A 37 -16.89 2.33 0.35
CA PRO A 37 -17.81 1.81 -0.67
C PRO A 37 -19.15 2.56 -0.66
N GLY A 38 -19.49 3.20 -1.78
CA GLY A 38 -20.71 3.98 -1.95
C GLY A 38 -20.61 5.47 -1.58
N GLU A 39 -19.50 5.89 -0.99
CA GLU A 39 -19.19 7.30 -0.73
C GLU A 39 -18.41 7.91 -1.89
N ARG A 40 -18.49 9.24 -2.02
CA ARG A 40 -17.78 10.00 -3.07
C ARG A 40 -16.52 10.69 -2.57
N GLU A 41 -16.41 10.85 -1.26
CA GLU A 41 -15.32 11.53 -0.59
C GLU A 41 -14.57 10.50 0.26
N GLU A 42 -13.28 10.74 0.45
CA GLU A 42 -12.47 9.93 1.34
C GLU A 42 -12.73 10.31 2.78
N GLU A 43 -12.51 9.36 3.67
CA GLU A 43 -12.71 9.57 5.09
C GLU A 43 -11.59 8.93 5.90
N PHE A 44 -11.21 9.61 6.98
CA PHE A 44 -10.34 9.05 8.00
C PHE A 44 -11.06 7.95 8.76
N ILE A 45 -10.52 6.75 8.72
CA ILE A 45 -11.11 5.63 9.45
C ILE A 45 -10.06 4.88 10.28
N LEU A 46 -10.47 4.39 11.44
CA LEU A 46 -9.76 3.36 12.18
C LEU A 46 -10.25 2.00 11.69
N LEU A 47 -9.42 1.27 10.95
CA LEU A 47 -9.79 0.01 10.29
C LEU A 47 -9.30 -1.22 11.07
N GLN A 48 -10.14 -2.25 11.16
CA GLN A 48 -9.83 -3.57 11.71
C GLN A 48 -10.29 -4.67 10.74
N PRO A 49 -9.39 -5.51 10.20
CA PRO A 49 -9.77 -6.68 9.40
C PRO A 49 -10.25 -7.85 10.25
N PHE A 50 -11.07 -8.73 9.66
CA PHE A 50 -11.62 -9.94 10.30
C PHE A 50 -11.55 -11.18 9.41
N THR A 51 -11.24 -12.30 10.06
CA THR A 51 -11.30 -13.66 9.48
C THR A 51 -12.31 -14.50 10.28
N PRO A 52 -12.85 -15.61 9.76
CA PRO A 52 -13.66 -16.53 10.55
C PRO A 52 -12.76 -17.44 11.41
N LEU A 53 -13.27 -17.94 12.54
CA LEU A 53 -12.48 -18.69 13.55
C LEU A 53 -11.64 -19.86 13.00
N GLU A 54 -12.09 -20.55 11.94
CA GLU A 54 -11.45 -21.76 11.41
C GLU A 54 -10.84 -21.58 10.01
N ARG A 55 -10.89 -20.38 9.42
CA ARG A 55 -10.27 -20.10 8.11
C ARG A 55 -9.39 -18.87 8.19
N LYS A 56 -8.36 -18.87 7.34
CA LYS A 56 -7.43 -17.75 7.24
C LYS A 56 -7.81 -16.70 6.19
N ASN A 57 -8.81 -16.98 5.35
CA ASN A 57 -9.31 -16.03 4.37
C ASN A 57 -10.07 -14.89 5.07
N MET A 58 -9.86 -13.65 4.62
CA MET A 58 -10.57 -12.50 5.15
C MET A 58 -12.02 -12.51 4.67
N ILE A 59 -12.94 -12.10 5.54
CA ILE A 59 -14.39 -12.08 5.24
C ILE A 59 -15.03 -10.72 5.45
N ALA A 60 -14.42 -9.86 6.26
CA ALA A 60 -14.93 -8.53 6.53
C ALA A 60 -13.83 -7.61 7.05
N TRP A 61 -14.13 -6.31 7.06
CA TRP A 61 -13.43 -5.32 7.86
C TRP A 61 -14.43 -4.37 8.51
N MET A 62 -14.02 -3.76 9.62
CA MET A 62 -14.78 -2.74 10.33
C MET A 62 -13.98 -1.45 10.33
N GLY A 63 -14.65 -0.33 10.05
CA GLY A 63 -14.09 1.00 10.14
C GLY A 63 -14.85 1.83 11.17
N ALA A 64 -14.15 2.53 12.06
CA ALA A 64 -14.74 3.65 12.80
C ALA A 64 -14.40 4.95 12.07
N ARG A 65 -15.40 5.71 11.66
CA ARG A 65 -15.25 6.99 10.94
C ARG A 65 -14.79 8.07 11.91
N MET A 66 -13.75 8.81 11.54
CA MET A 66 -13.01 9.70 12.43
C MET A 66 -13.04 11.17 11.98
N ASP A 67 -13.83 11.52 10.95
CA ASP A 67 -14.00 12.88 10.44
C ASP A 67 -15.41 13.13 9.85
N GLY A 68 -15.60 14.37 9.38
CA GLY A 68 -16.81 14.81 8.69
C GLY A 68 -18.11 14.74 9.50
N ASP A 69 -19.23 14.67 8.78
CA ASP A 69 -20.58 14.54 9.34
C ASP A 69 -20.83 13.15 9.95
N HIS A 70 -19.93 12.19 9.67
CA HIS A 70 -20.06 10.81 10.06
C HIS A 70 -19.17 10.40 11.24
N TYR A 71 -18.50 11.37 11.86
CA TYR A 71 -17.62 11.16 13.02
C TYR A 71 -18.26 10.27 14.10
N GLY A 72 -17.54 9.21 14.49
CA GLY A 72 -17.94 8.24 15.51
C GLY A 72 -18.90 7.16 15.03
N GLN A 73 -19.30 7.15 13.76
CA GLN A 73 -20.08 6.06 13.19
C GLN A 73 -19.20 4.86 12.85
N ILE A 74 -19.74 3.66 13.02
CA ILE A 74 -19.08 2.40 12.66
C ILE A 74 -19.64 1.92 11.33
N VAL A 75 -18.76 1.59 10.40
CA VAL A 75 -19.07 0.92 9.14
C VAL A 75 -18.51 -0.49 9.17
N ILE A 76 -19.25 -1.42 8.58
CA ILE A 76 -18.86 -2.81 8.44
C ILE A 76 -19.00 -3.15 6.97
N PHE A 77 -17.97 -3.73 6.40
CA PHE A 77 -17.98 -4.22 5.03
C PHE A 77 -17.73 -5.71 5.02
N ASP A 78 -18.69 -6.45 4.48
CA ASP A 78 -18.59 -7.89 4.26
C ASP A 78 -18.18 -8.14 2.82
N PHE A 79 -17.13 -8.94 2.61
CA PHE A 79 -16.77 -9.39 1.27
C PHE A 79 -17.83 -10.37 0.74
N PRO A 80 -18.10 -10.37 -0.59
CA PRO A 80 -18.98 -11.36 -1.19
C PRO A 80 -18.52 -12.79 -0.88
N LYS A 81 -19.44 -13.69 -0.58
CA LYS A 81 -19.14 -15.08 -0.16
C LYS A 81 -18.45 -15.92 -1.25
N ASP A 82 -18.57 -15.49 -2.50
CA ASP A 82 -17.96 -16.08 -3.68
C ASP A 82 -16.57 -15.52 -4.00
N THR A 83 -16.13 -14.48 -3.30
CA THR A 83 -14.80 -13.89 -3.46
C THR A 83 -13.81 -14.47 -2.45
N LEU A 84 -12.66 -14.95 -2.94
CA LEU A 84 -11.57 -15.42 -2.08
C LEU A 84 -10.61 -14.27 -1.81
N ILE A 85 -10.67 -13.74 -0.59
CA ILE A 85 -9.74 -12.72 -0.10
C ILE A 85 -8.75 -13.38 0.87
N PHE A 86 -7.45 -13.30 0.59
CA PHE A 86 -6.43 -13.81 1.51
C PHE A 86 -6.44 -13.04 2.83
N GLY A 87 -6.30 -13.68 3.97
CA GLY A 87 -6.11 -12.94 5.23
C GLY A 87 -4.66 -12.50 5.43
N PRO A 88 -4.40 -11.58 6.38
CA PRO A 88 -3.06 -11.12 6.75
C PRO A 88 -2.04 -12.26 6.90
N SER A 89 -2.32 -13.26 7.74
CA SER A 89 -1.43 -14.43 7.92
C SER A 89 -1.12 -15.24 6.65
N GLN A 90 -2.01 -15.25 5.64
CA GLN A 90 -1.73 -15.92 4.36
C GLN A 90 -0.83 -15.08 3.47
N VAL A 91 -1.05 -13.76 3.46
CA VAL A 91 -0.19 -12.81 2.72
C VAL A 91 1.21 -12.80 3.31
N GLU A 92 1.33 -12.78 4.64
CA GLU A 92 2.57 -12.95 5.38
C GLU A 92 3.35 -14.20 4.97
N ALA A 93 2.66 -15.33 4.88
CA ALA A 93 3.25 -16.58 4.43
C ALA A 93 3.70 -16.51 2.96
N ARG A 94 2.96 -15.81 2.09
CA ARG A 94 3.37 -15.61 0.69
C ARG A 94 4.62 -14.74 0.60
N ILE A 95 4.67 -13.62 1.32
CA ILE A 95 5.83 -12.73 1.40
C ILE A 95 7.06 -13.50 1.89
N THR A 96 6.91 -14.27 2.98
CA THR A 96 8.01 -15.06 3.56
C THR A 96 8.53 -16.14 2.60
N ASN A 97 7.64 -16.75 1.81
CA ASN A 97 8.00 -17.80 0.86
C ASN A 97 8.47 -17.27 -0.50
N ASP A 98 8.34 -15.97 -0.76
CA ASP A 98 8.84 -15.38 -1.98
C ASP A 98 10.38 -15.48 -2.03
N THR A 99 10.91 -15.98 -3.15
CA THR A 99 12.34 -16.31 -3.26
C THR A 99 13.20 -15.05 -3.32
N GLU A 100 12.73 -13.99 -3.96
CA GLU A 100 13.48 -12.73 -4.07
C GLU A 100 13.49 -11.99 -2.73
N ILE A 101 12.32 -11.89 -2.09
CA ILE A 101 12.16 -11.25 -0.78
C ILE A 101 12.96 -12.00 0.28
N SER A 102 12.80 -13.33 0.39
CA SER A 102 13.49 -14.13 1.40
C SER A 102 15.02 -14.09 1.25
N ALA A 103 15.53 -14.14 0.02
CA ALA A 103 16.97 -13.99 -0.24
C ALA A 103 17.48 -12.60 0.18
N GLN A 104 16.73 -11.54 -0.12
CA GLN A 104 17.11 -10.18 0.20
C GLN A 104 17.08 -9.89 1.70
N ILE A 105 16.05 -10.36 2.42
CA ILE A 105 15.95 -10.27 3.89
C ILE A 105 17.12 -11.00 4.54
N THR A 106 17.42 -12.22 4.05
CA THR A 106 18.54 -13.02 4.56
C THR A 106 19.87 -12.28 4.39
N LEU A 107 20.11 -11.68 3.22
CA LEU A 107 21.34 -10.92 2.94
C LEU A 107 21.48 -9.70 3.86
N TRP A 108 20.42 -8.92 4.05
CA TRP A 108 20.45 -7.75 4.92
C TRP A 108 20.63 -8.10 6.40
N SER A 109 20.09 -9.24 6.81
CA SER A 109 20.21 -9.73 8.19
C SER A 109 21.60 -10.25 8.54
N GLN A 110 22.53 -10.36 7.57
CA GLN A 110 23.90 -10.84 7.79
C GLN A 110 24.93 -9.72 7.97
N ALA A 111 24.61 -8.48 7.56
CA ALA A 111 25.59 -7.40 7.41
C ALA A 111 25.75 -6.52 8.67
N GLY A 112 25.59 -7.07 9.88
CA GLY A 112 25.55 -6.28 11.12
C GLY A 112 24.37 -5.31 11.17
N SER A 113 23.30 -5.66 10.46
CA SER A 113 22.04 -4.92 10.39
C SER A 113 20.88 -5.88 10.63
N ARG A 114 19.80 -5.37 11.20
CA ARG A 114 18.57 -6.09 11.45
C ARG A 114 17.49 -5.59 10.50
N VAL A 115 16.83 -6.52 9.82
CA VAL A 115 15.60 -6.24 9.08
C VAL A 115 14.44 -6.18 10.07
N ILE A 116 13.64 -5.14 9.98
CA ILE A 116 12.42 -4.94 10.77
C ILE A 116 11.26 -4.90 9.79
N ARG A 117 10.35 -5.86 9.94
CA ARG A 117 9.07 -5.90 9.23
C ARG A 117 8.09 -5.02 9.99
N GLY A 118 7.54 -4.02 9.30
CA GLY A 118 6.47 -3.18 9.85
C GLY A 118 5.13 -3.89 9.87
N ASN A 119 4.11 -3.16 10.29
CA ASN A 119 2.71 -3.59 10.28
C ASN A 119 2.20 -3.79 8.84
N LEU A 120 1.44 -4.86 8.62
CA LEU A 120 0.82 -5.19 7.34
C LEU A 120 -0.48 -4.42 7.19
N LEU A 121 -0.49 -3.42 6.32
CA LEU A 121 -1.67 -2.61 6.05
C LEU A 121 -2.58 -3.32 5.05
N VAL A 122 -3.78 -3.67 5.48
CA VAL A 122 -4.88 -4.15 4.63
C VAL A 122 -5.65 -2.95 4.10
N ILE A 123 -5.56 -2.69 2.80
CA ILE A 123 -6.20 -1.58 2.11
C ILE A 123 -7.28 -2.15 1.19
N PRO A 124 -8.57 -2.05 1.57
CA PRO A 124 -9.66 -2.45 0.70
C PRO A 124 -9.67 -1.55 -0.54
N VAL A 125 -9.75 -2.17 -1.72
CA VAL A 125 -9.86 -1.46 -3.00
C VAL A 125 -10.97 -2.12 -3.79
N GLU A 126 -12.13 -1.44 -3.83
CA GLU A 126 -13.37 -1.95 -4.42
C GLU A 126 -13.78 -3.33 -3.83
N ASP A 127 -13.85 -4.37 -4.66
CA ASP A 127 -14.20 -5.75 -4.24
C ASP A 127 -12.95 -6.61 -3.94
N SER A 128 -11.77 -5.99 -3.87
CA SER A 128 -10.48 -6.64 -3.64
C SER A 128 -9.71 -5.93 -2.53
N VAL A 129 -8.49 -6.42 -2.27
CA VAL A 129 -7.65 -5.93 -1.17
C VAL A 129 -6.20 -5.87 -1.61
N MET A 130 -5.57 -4.75 -1.30
CA MET A 130 -4.13 -4.53 -1.43
C MET A 130 -3.50 -4.62 -0.04
N TYR A 131 -2.37 -5.31 0.05
CA TYR A 131 -1.58 -5.39 1.28
C TYR A 131 -0.28 -4.65 1.08
N VAL A 132 0.07 -3.80 2.04
CA VAL A 132 1.30 -3.00 2.00
C VAL A 132 2.08 -3.20 3.29
N GLU A 133 3.33 -3.65 3.18
CA GLU A 133 4.22 -3.87 4.31
C GLU A 133 5.53 -3.09 4.13
N PRO A 134 5.84 -2.12 5.00
CA PRO A 134 7.13 -1.44 4.97
C PRO A 134 8.22 -2.32 5.62
N LEU A 135 9.38 -2.34 4.99
CA LEU A 135 10.56 -3.05 5.48
C LEU A 135 11.66 -2.05 5.85
N PHE A 136 11.99 -2.01 7.13
CA PHE A 136 13.02 -1.14 7.67
C PHE A 136 14.33 -1.90 7.88
N LEU A 137 15.44 -1.17 7.77
CA LEU A 137 16.76 -1.66 8.11
C LEU A 137 17.31 -0.84 9.27
N GLN A 138 17.81 -1.51 10.30
CA GLN A 138 18.43 -0.88 11.46
C GLN A 138 19.85 -1.43 11.62
N ALA A 139 20.84 -0.54 11.70
CA ALA A 139 22.22 -0.95 11.96
C ALA A 139 22.40 -1.30 13.45
N GLU A 140 23.23 -2.29 13.79
CA GLU A 140 23.46 -2.62 15.22
C GLU A 140 24.05 -1.46 16.04
N GLN A 141 24.79 -0.57 15.37
CA GLN A 141 25.45 0.58 16.01
C GLN A 141 24.58 1.85 16.02
N SER A 142 23.46 1.87 15.29
CA SER A 142 22.55 3.02 15.22
C SER A 142 21.10 2.56 15.41
N PRO A 143 20.42 2.98 16.49
CA PRO A 143 19.12 2.47 16.83
C PRO A 143 17.98 3.04 15.96
N ILE A 144 18.26 3.84 14.94
CA ILE A 144 17.21 4.47 14.10
C ILE A 144 16.93 3.54 12.90
N PRO A 145 15.72 2.95 12.79
CA PRO A 145 15.33 2.19 11.61
C PRO A 145 15.08 3.12 10.42
N GLU A 146 15.57 2.72 9.25
CA GLU A 146 15.35 3.44 7.98
C GLU A 146 14.50 2.60 7.03
N LEU A 147 13.51 3.21 6.39
CA LEU A 147 12.69 2.53 5.38
C LEU A 147 13.58 2.14 4.19
N ARG A 148 13.63 0.84 3.89
CA ARG A 148 14.48 0.31 2.83
C ARG A 148 13.70 -0.19 1.63
N ARG A 149 12.56 -0.84 1.87
CA ARG A 149 11.65 -1.36 0.84
C ARG A 149 10.20 -1.24 1.27
N VAL A 150 9.33 -1.31 0.28
CA VAL A 150 7.89 -1.51 0.45
C VAL A 150 7.53 -2.79 -0.28
N ILE A 151 6.87 -3.71 0.43
CA ILE A 151 6.31 -4.93 -0.14
C ILE A 151 4.84 -4.66 -0.41
N VAL A 152 4.39 -4.99 -1.62
CA VAL A 152 2.97 -4.87 -1.98
C VAL A 152 2.49 -6.20 -2.51
N ASN A 153 1.33 -6.65 -2.01
CA ASN A 153 0.58 -7.76 -2.57
C ASN A 153 -0.78 -7.29 -3.07
N TYR A 154 -1.11 -7.66 -4.31
CA TYR A 154 -2.43 -7.46 -4.90
C TYR A 154 -2.81 -8.67 -5.74
N GLY A 155 -3.88 -9.36 -5.35
CA GLY A 155 -4.24 -10.65 -5.93
C GLY A 155 -3.11 -11.69 -5.74
N ASP A 156 -2.63 -12.26 -6.85
CA ASP A 156 -1.57 -13.26 -6.82
C ASP A 156 -0.15 -12.70 -6.97
N GLU A 157 0.00 -11.39 -7.20
CA GLU A 157 1.30 -10.75 -7.36
C GLU A 157 1.82 -10.24 -6.02
N VAL A 158 3.08 -10.54 -5.72
CA VAL A 158 3.84 -9.99 -4.59
C VAL A 158 5.08 -9.33 -5.16
N VAL A 159 5.34 -8.09 -4.80
CA VAL A 159 6.50 -7.32 -5.29
C VAL A 159 7.17 -6.58 -4.12
N MET A 160 8.46 -6.28 -4.25
CA MET A 160 9.22 -5.58 -3.21
C MET A 160 10.16 -4.54 -3.83
N GLU A 161 9.75 -3.27 -3.80
CA GLU A 161 10.50 -2.18 -4.40
C GLU A 161 10.98 -1.15 -3.40
N ARG A 162 11.77 -0.18 -3.85
CA ARG A 162 12.31 0.86 -2.95
C ARG A 162 11.21 1.78 -2.47
N THR A 163 10.18 1.94 -3.28
CA THR A 163 9.06 2.83 -2.97
C THR A 163 7.73 2.17 -3.26
N LEU A 164 6.67 2.75 -2.69
CA LEU A 164 5.30 2.32 -2.96
C LEU A 164 4.99 2.49 -4.46
N ALA A 165 5.38 3.60 -5.09
CA ALA A 165 5.12 3.80 -6.50
C ALA A 165 5.81 2.78 -7.39
N GLU A 166 7.10 2.49 -7.20
CA GLU A 166 7.79 1.44 -7.96
C GLU A 166 7.06 0.08 -7.84
N SER A 167 6.51 -0.21 -6.65
CA SER A 167 5.72 -1.42 -6.41
C SER A 167 4.40 -1.40 -7.19
N LEU A 168 3.71 -0.26 -7.18
CA LEU A 168 2.47 -0.06 -7.96
C LEU A 168 2.74 -0.08 -9.46
N GLU A 169 3.85 0.46 -9.97
CA GLU A 169 4.27 0.34 -11.39
C GLU A 169 4.49 -1.12 -11.77
N ARG A 170 5.08 -1.91 -10.88
CA ARG A 170 5.30 -3.33 -11.17
C ARG A 170 3.98 -4.10 -11.25
N ILE A 171 3.04 -3.80 -10.36
CA ILE A 171 1.73 -4.46 -10.28
C ILE A 171 0.78 -3.99 -11.40
N PHE A 172 0.70 -2.68 -11.67
CA PHE A 172 -0.31 -2.07 -12.55
C PHE A 172 0.27 -1.50 -13.86
N GLY A 173 1.58 -1.22 -13.92
CA GLY A 173 2.24 -0.54 -15.04
C GLY A 173 2.60 -1.42 -16.24
N SER A 174 2.29 -2.72 -16.20
CA SER A 174 2.53 -3.68 -17.31
C SER A 174 1.56 -3.52 -18.49
N GLY A 175 1.25 -2.27 -18.84
CA GLY A 175 0.73 -1.83 -20.14
C GLY A 175 1.71 -0.94 -20.94
N THR A 176 2.85 -0.53 -20.38
CA THR A 176 3.86 0.28 -21.08
C THR A 176 5.25 -0.33 -20.95
N PRO A 177 5.95 -0.67 -22.05
CA PRO A 177 7.31 -1.17 -21.95
C PRO A 177 8.21 -0.11 -21.31
N PRO A 178 9.15 -0.49 -20.43
CA PRO A 178 10.07 0.46 -19.83
C PRO A 178 10.90 1.11 -20.94
N THR A 179 10.74 2.43 -21.10
CA THR A 179 11.66 3.22 -21.91
C THR A 179 13.01 3.15 -21.23
N THR A 180 13.87 2.27 -21.75
CA THR A 180 15.25 2.14 -21.34
C THR A 180 15.95 3.45 -21.71
N VAL A 181 16.19 4.33 -20.74
CA VAL A 181 17.11 5.44 -20.92
C VAL A 181 18.52 4.88 -20.74
N PRO A 182 19.37 4.84 -21.78
CA PRO A 182 20.74 4.35 -21.63
C PRO A 182 21.59 5.36 -20.83
N PRO A 183 22.60 4.91 -20.09
CA PRO A 183 23.46 5.80 -19.30
C PRO A 183 24.39 6.59 -20.22
N SER A 184 24.25 7.91 -20.23
CA SER A 184 25.19 8.81 -20.92
C SER A 184 26.45 9.01 -20.08
N THR A 185 27.59 8.58 -20.65
CA THR A 185 28.94 8.88 -20.18
C THR A 185 29.36 10.31 -20.53
N THR A 186 29.87 11.03 -19.54
CA THR A 186 30.50 12.36 -19.64
C THR A 186 31.83 12.33 -20.41
N THR A 187 32.06 13.25 -21.37
CA THR A 187 33.36 13.91 -21.68
C THR A 187 33.16 15.17 -22.56
N THR A 188 33.40 16.33 -21.93
CA THR A 188 33.97 17.65 -22.32
C THR A 188 34.07 18.16 -23.80
N GLU A 189 33.29 19.22 -24.10
CA GLU A 189 33.50 20.56 -24.78
C GLU A 189 34.54 20.82 -25.93
N PRO A 190 34.50 21.97 -26.68
CA PRO A 190 33.50 23.08 -26.80
C PRO A 190 33.25 23.67 -28.24
N THR A 191 32.41 24.72 -28.31
CA THR A 191 32.22 25.75 -29.38
C THR A 191 31.10 25.44 -30.41
N GLY A 192 30.09 26.27 -30.69
CA GLY A 192 29.69 27.59 -30.24
C GLY A 192 28.46 28.09 -31.05
N THR A 193 27.77 29.09 -30.51
CA THR A 193 26.78 30.00 -31.13
C THR A 193 25.29 29.59 -31.17
N THR A 194 24.61 29.99 -30.09
CA THR A 194 23.40 30.84 -30.01
C THR A 194 22.27 30.68 -31.04
N THR A 195 21.11 30.20 -30.55
CA THR A 195 19.82 30.90 -30.75
C THR A 195 18.97 30.71 -29.49
N THR A 196 18.67 31.83 -28.87
CA THR A 196 17.74 32.01 -27.76
C THR A 196 16.34 31.56 -28.17
N THR A 197 15.76 30.61 -27.44
CA THR A 197 14.32 30.58 -27.17
C THR A 197 14.15 30.09 -25.73
N GLU A 198 13.59 30.99 -24.94
CA GLU A 198 13.28 30.95 -23.51
C GLU A 198 12.24 29.85 -23.19
N PRO A 199 12.26 29.29 -21.95
CA PRO A 199 11.52 28.09 -21.59
C PRO A 199 10.06 28.40 -21.26
N PRO A 200 9.12 27.45 -21.38
CA PRO A 200 7.96 27.47 -20.52
C PRO A 200 8.35 26.78 -19.21
N LEU A 201 8.81 27.60 -18.25
CA LEU A 201 8.53 27.33 -16.86
C LEU A 201 7.10 27.80 -16.56
N THR A 202 6.46 27.12 -15.62
CA THR A 202 5.17 27.44 -14.97
C THR A 202 3.89 27.26 -15.77
N THR A 203 3.13 26.24 -15.38
CA THR A 203 1.80 26.48 -14.79
C THR A 203 1.53 25.46 -13.68
N THR A 204 1.62 25.92 -12.44
CA THR A 204 0.68 25.51 -11.40
C THR A 204 -0.73 25.63 -11.97
N THR A 205 -1.48 24.54 -12.08
CA THR A 205 -2.92 24.58 -12.33
C THR A 205 -3.56 23.38 -11.63
N THR A 206 -4.25 23.74 -10.54
CA THR A 206 -5.37 23.11 -9.88
C THR A 206 -6.10 21.97 -10.63
N ALA A 207 -6.26 20.86 -9.90
CA ALA A 207 -7.38 19.93 -9.87
C ALA A 207 -7.61 18.99 -11.07
N GLY A 208 -7.03 17.81 -10.97
CA GLY A 208 -7.49 16.59 -11.62
C GLY A 208 -6.50 15.46 -11.37
N LEU A 209 -6.98 14.31 -10.89
CA LEU A 209 -6.15 13.10 -10.88
C LEU A 209 -5.68 12.82 -12.32
N PRO A 210 -4.41 12.41 -12.53
CA PRO A 210 -3.95 11.96 -13.84
C PRO A 210 -4.83 10.83 -14.37
N ALA A 211 -5.11 10.82 -15.67
CA ALA A 211 -5.99 9.83 -16.30
C ALA A 211 -5.27 8.54 -16.70
N ASP A 212 -3.95 8.53 -16.66
CA ASP A 212 -3.09 7.43 -17.05
C ASP A 212 -2.39 6.82 -15.82
N ALA A 213 -2.13 5.51 -15.88
CA ALA A 213 -1.53 4.76 -14.77
C ALA A 213 -0.17 5.34 -14.34
N ALA A 214 0.68 5.76 -15.29
CA ALA A 214 1.97 6.35 -14.97
C ALA A 214 1.85 7.66 -14.17
N GLY A 215 0.93 8.54 -14.58
CA GLY A 215 0.64 9.77 -13.85
C GLY A 215 0.10 9.52 -12.44
N LEU A 216 -0.83 8.57 -12.29
CA LEU A 216 -1.36 8.19 -10.97
C LEU A 216 -0.25 7.63 -10.08
N ILE A 217 0.62 6.77 -10.60
CA ILE A 217 1.69 6.17 -9.80
C ILE A 217 2.70 7.21 -9.33
N ALA A 218 3.08 8.16 -10.20
CA ALA A 218 3.92 9.29 -9.81
C ALA A 218 3.27 10.10 -8.67
N ARG A 219 1.95 10.31 -8.72
CA ARG A 219 1.22 11.03 -7.67
C ARG A 219 1.20 10.25 -6.35
N ALA A 220 1.02 8.93 -6.40
CA ALA A 220 1.07 8.07 -5.22
C ALA A 220 2.44 8.18 -4.51
N GLU A 221 3.54 8.23 -5.27
CA GLU A 221 4.89 8.39 -4.70
C GLU A 221 5.03 9.69 -3.92
N GLU A 222 4.65 10.81 -4.55
CA GLU A 222 4.80 12.13 -3.96
C GLU A 222 4.05 12.24 -2.63
N LEU A 223 2.83 11.71 -2.60
CA LEU A 223 1.99 11.72 -1.41
C LEU A 223 2.58 10.84 -0.32
N TYR A 224 3.03 9.62 -0.67
CA TYR A 224 3.69 8.72 0.26
C TYR A 224 4.96 9.33 0.88
N GLN A 225 5.82 9.98 0.09
CA GLN A 225 7.02 10.63 0.61
C GLN A 225 6.70 11.82 1.53
N GLN A 226 5.67 12.61 1.20
CA GLN A 226 5.22 13.71 2.04
C GLN A 226 4.64 13.21 3.36
N ILE A 227 3.96 12.07 3.34
CA ILE A 227 3.44 11.38 4.53
C ILE A 227 4.58 10.94 5.46
N LEU A 228 5.65 10.36 4.90
CA LEU A 228 6.82 9.94 5.69
C LEU A 228 7.59 11.12 6.32
N THR A 229 7.52 12.32 5.74
CA THR A 229 8.28 13.49 6.21
C THR A 229 7.49 14.43 7.13
N HIS A 230 6.16 14.42 7.08
CA HIS A 230 5.32 15.33 7.88
C HIS A 230 4.59 14.60 9.02
N GLN A 231 4.81 15.05 10.27
CA GLN A 231 4.18 14.50 11.48
C GLN A 231 2.89 15.20 11.94
N GLY A 232 2.27 16.10 11.14
CA GLY A 232 1.17 16.93 11.63
C GLY A 232 0.06 17.31 10.65
N GLU A 233 0.29 17.26 9.34
CA GLU A 233 -0.70 17.61 8.29
C GLU A 233 -0.82 16.49 7.25
N THR A 234 -0.66 15.25 7.70
CA THR A 234 -0.62 14.04 6.89
C THR A 234 -1.99 13.70 6.27
N GLN A 235 -3.06 14.29 6.80
CA GLN A 235 -4.45 13.96 6.46
C GLN A 235 -4.75 14.16 4.97
N GLN A 236 -4.56 15.38 4.43
CA GLN A 236 -4.84 15.68 3.02
C GLN A 236 -3.98 14.86 2.05
N LEU A 237 -2.80 14.44 2.52
CA LEU A 237 -1.87 13.66 1.72
C LEU A 237 -2.26 12.19 1.67
N ILE A 238 -2.76 11.64 2.79
CA ILE A 238 -3.29 10.28 2.82
C ILE A 238 -4.64 10.24 2.07
N ASP A 239 -5.45 11.31 2.13
CA ASP A 239 -6.69 11.47 1.35
C ASP A 239 -6.35 11.24 -0.11
N GLU A 240 -5.50 12.10 -0.66
CA GLU A 240 -5.18 12.05 -2.07
C GLU A 240 -4.48 10.75 -2.48
N LEU A 241 -3.78 10.07 -1.55
CA LEU A 241 -3.14 8.78 -1.83
C LEU A 241 -4.21 7.69 -2.03
N GLY A 242 -5.25 7.67 -1.20
CA GLY A 242 -6.39 6.77 -1.35
C GLY A 242 -7.03 6.87 -2.72
N ARG A 243 -7.39 8.08 -3.17
CA ARG A 243 -7.97 8.35 -4.50
C ARG A 243 -7.13 7.81 -5.64
N VAL A 244 -5.82 8.02 -5.53
CA VAL A 244 -4.88 7.59 -6.55
C VAL A 244 -4.80 6.06 -6.63
N LEU A 245 -4.81 5.37 -5.49
CA LEU A 245 -4.82 3.90 -5.46
C LEU A 245 -6.12 3.31 -6.01
N ASP A 246 -7.26 3.93 -5.68
CA ASP A 246 -8.57 3.49 -6.19
C ASP A 246 -8.67 3.65 -7.71
N GLU A 247 -8.21 4.77 -8.27
CA GLU A 247 -8.19 4.97 -9.72
C GLU A 247 -7.19 4.02 -10.43
N LEU A 248 -6.05 3.71 -9.79
CA LEU A 248 -5.11 2.73 -10.35
C LEU A 248 -5.71 1.34 -10.47
N ALA A 249 -6.47 0.91 -9.46
CA ALA A 249 -7.14 -0.38 -9.50
C ALA A 249 -8.22 -0.45 -10.58
N ARG A 250 -8.93 0.67 -10.84
CA ARG A 250 -9.93 0.75 -11.92
C ARG A 250 -9.34 0.55 -13.31
N ILE A 251 -8.15 1.09 -13.58
CA ILE A 251 -7.49 1.00 -14.90
C ILE A 251 -7.14 -0.45 -15.29
N ARG A 252 -6.95 -1.35 -14.32
CA ARG A 252 -6.57 -2.75 -14.57
C ARG A 252 -7.75 -3.66 -14.93
N ARG A 253 -9.01 -3.21 -14.79
CA ARG A 253 -10.20 -3.95 -15.24
C ARG A 253 -10.44 -3.81 -16.74
#